data_AF-A0A7Y4Y6Z9-F1
#
_entry.id   AF-A0A7Y4Y6Z9-F1
#
_cell.length_a   1.000
_cell.length_b   1.000
_cell.length_c   1.000
_cell.angle_alpha   90.00
_cell.angle_beta   90.00
_cell.angle_gamma   90.00
#
_symmetry.space_group_name_H-M   'P 1'
#
loop_
_entity.id
_entity.type
_entity.pdbx_description
1 polymer ?
#
loop_
_entity_poly.entity_id
_entity_poly.type
_entity_poly.pdbx_seq_one_letter_code
_entity_poly.pdbx_strand_id
1 'polypeptide(L)'
;MAMIPACNSSPPALRADPADVISVLEIASSRYDPTGARGDGPALAADCRQWSLTRRQVETYFRLSKPIAMVEAHEFDTLPCTISGKLRADGRTWDFEINAGATAMWRSGTDLKMFGCADPACAPLVRSMPDHGDE
;
A
#
# COMPACT_ATOMS: atom_id res chain seq x y z
N MET A 1 56.65 -3.61 -25.21
CA MET A 1 55.37 -4.32 -24.99
C MET A 1 54.79 -3.79 -23.70
N ALA A 2 53.95 -2.74 -23.77
CA ALA A 2 53.45 -2.03 -22.59
C ALA A 2 51.96 -2.42 -22.39
N MET A 3 51.65 -2.97 -21.22
CA MET A 3 50.30 -3.35 -20.82
C MET A 3 49.59 -2.12 -20.28
N ILE A 4 48.45 -1.77 -20.88
CA ILE A 4 47.57 -0.68 -20.42
C ILE A 4 46.62 -1.27 -19.36
N PRO A 5 46.48 -0.67 -18.16
CA PRO A 5 45.58 -1.17 -17.15
C PRO A 5 44.13 -0.92 -17.55
N ALA A 6 43.28 -1.95 -17.42
CA ALA A 6 41.85 -1.85 -17.65
C ALA A 6 41.19 -0.98 -16.57
N CYS A 7 40.51 0.09 -16.97
CA CYS A 7 39.62 0.84 -16.10
C CYS A 7 38.47 -0.08 -15.65
N ASN A 8 38.39 -0.31 -14.35
CA ASN A 8 37.32 -1.04 -13.70
C ASN A 8 36.08 -0.12 -13.64
N SER A 9 35.21 -0.20 -14.63
CA SER A 9 33.95 0.54 -14.67
C SER A 9 32.94 -0.10 -13.71
N SER A 10 33.00 0.24 -12.43
CA SER A 10 31.89 -0.07 -11.52
C SER A 10 30.65 0.71 -11.99
N PRO A 11 29.50 0.05 -12.21
CA PRO A 11 28.27 0.77 -12.50
C PRO A 11 27.93 1.68 -11.31
N PRO A 12 27.40 2.88 -11.55
CA PRO A 12 26.92 3.71 -10.45
C PRO A 12 25.82 2.93 -9.72
N ALA A 13 26.01 2.71 -8.42
CA ALA A 13 24.90 2.33 -7.55
C ALA A 13 23.80 3.36 -7.80
N LEU A 14 22.61 2.90 -8.23
CA LEU A 14 21.43 3.75 -8.27
C LEU A 14 21.30 4.39 -6.88
N ARG A 15 21.66 5.66 -6.77
CA ARG A 15 21.24 6.48 -5.64
C ARG A 15 19.72 6.49 -5.75
N ALA A 16 19.04 5.77 -4.87
CA ALA A 16 17.64 6.01 -4.63
C ALA A 16 17.53 7.50 -4.29
N ASP A 17 16.92 8.28 -5.17
CA ASP A 17 16.71 9.69 -4.96
C ASP A 17 15.96 9.86 -3.63
N PRO A 18 16.34 10.82 -2.77
CA PRO A 18 15.62 11.08 -1.52
C PRO A 18 14.15 11.48 -1.75
N ALA A 19 13.76 11.76 -3.01
CA ALA A 19 12.38 11.97 -3.44
C ALA A 19 11.53 10.68 -3.42
N ASP A 20 12.15 9.50 -3.48
CA ASP A 20 11.47 8.19 -3.50
C ASP A 20 11.18 7.64 -2.09
N VAL A 21 11.63 8.34 -1.05
CA VAL A 21 11.45 7.90 0.34
C VAL A 21 10.05 8.24 0.82
N ILE A 22 9.23 7.20 0.99
CA ILE A 22 7.91 7.29 1.61
C ILE A 22 8.07 7.43 3.12
N SER A 23 7.49 8.48 3.69
CA SER A 23 7.45 8.70 5.15
C SER A 23 6.01 8.88 5.63
N VAL A 24 5.56 8.03 6.54
CA VAL A 24 4.21 8.15 7.12
C VAL A 24 4.20 9.15 8.27
N LEU A 25 3.38 10.19 8.13
CA LEU A 25 3.25 11.30 9.07
C LEU A 25 2.19 10.97 10.14
N GLU A 26 1.04 10.49 9.68
CA GLU A 26 -0.15 10.22 10.49
C GLU A 26 -0.82 8.94 10.04
N ILE A 27 -1.45 8.24 10.97
CA ILE A 27 -2.22 7.03 10.71
C ILE A 27 -3.40 6.98 11.66
N ALA A 28 -4.60 6.82 11.09
CA ALA A 28 -5.82 6.61 11.84
C ALA A 28 -6.02 5.12 12.15
N SER A 29 -6.89 4.84 13.12
CA SER A 29 -7.42 3.49 13.30
C SER A 29 -8.20 3.05 12.07
N SER A 30 -8.35 1.74 11.91
CA SER A 30 -9.18 1.19 10.83
C SER A 30 -10.63 1.68 10.93
N ARG A 31 -11.23 1.91 9.77
CA ARG A 31 -12.62 2.29 9.61
C ARG A 31 -13.34 1.18 8.86
N TYR A 32 -14.40 0.67 9.49
CA TYR A 32 -15.34 -0.24 8.86
C TYR A 32 -16.44 0.56 8.14
N ASP A 33 -16.66 0.29 6.86
CA ASP A 33 -17.74 0.88 6.05
C ASP A 33 -18.34 -0.16 5.11
N PRO A 34 -19.51 -0.74 5.45
CA PRO A 34 -20.14 -1.79 4.65
C PRO A 34 -20.78 -1.26 3.36
N THR A 35 -20.79 0.05 3.13
CA THR A 35 -21.49 0.64 1.98
C THR A 35 -20.75 0.32 0.69
N GLY A 36 -21.33 -0.55 -0.15
CA GLY A 36 -20.84 -0.81 -1.50
C GLY A 36 -19.70 -1.82 -1.63
N ALA A 37 -19.33 -2.52 -0.55
CA ALA A 37 -18.37 -3.64 -0.58
C ALA A 37 -19.09 -5.01 -0.60
N ARG A 38 -18.40 -6.05 -1.08
CA ARG A 38 -18.88 -7.44 -0.94
C ARG A 38 -18.46 -7.97 0.44
N GLY A 39 -19.35 -8.71 1.10
CA GLY A 39 -19.14 -9.21 2.44
C GLY A 39 -19.45 -8.16 3.51
N ASP A 40 -20.29 -8.53 4.46
CA ASP A 40 -20.61 -7.74 5.64
C ASP A 40 -20.84 -8.68 6.84
N GLY A 41 -20.99 -8.09 8.02
CA GLY A 41 -21.37 -8.84 9.22
C GLY A 41 -20.48 -8.57 10.43
N PRO A 42 -20.89 -9.10 11.60
CA PRO A 42 -20.25 -8.81 12.87
C PRO A 42 -18.79 -9.29 12.95
N ALA A 43 -18.46 -10.42 12.32
CA ALA A 43 -17.10 -10.97 12.27
C ALA A 43 -16.15 -10.05 11.49
N LEU A 44 -16.52 -9.67 10.27
CA LEU A 44 -15.72 -8.77 9.43
C LEU A 44 -15.56 -7.37 10.07
N ALA A 45 -16.61 -6.87 10.72
CA ALA A 45 -16.54 -5.62 11.48
C ALA A 45 -15.59 -5.73 12.69
N ALA A 46 -15.57 -6.87 13.38
CA ALA A 46 -14.65 -7.12 14.48
C ALA A 46 -13.20 -7.22 13.99
N ASP A 47 -12.96 -8.01 12.94
CA ASP A 47 -11.64 -8.16 12.31
C ASP A 47 -11.11 -6.83 11.79
N CYS A 48 -11.98 -6.02 11.18
CA CYS A 48 -11.61 -4.68 10.74
C CYS A 48 -11.14 -3.82 11.90
N ARG A 49 -11.90 -3.76 13.00
CA ARG A 49 -11.55 -2.97 14.19
C ARG A 49 -10.23 -3.41 14.86
N GLN A 50 -9.83 -4.66 14.69
CA GLN A 50 -8.57 -5.19 15.20
C GLN A 50 -7.41 -5.02 14.21
N TRP A 51 -7.71 -4.88 12.92
CA TRP A 51 -6.70 -4.60 11.92
C TRP A 51 -6.13 -3.20 12.13
N SER A 52 -4.84 -3.16 12.39
CA SER A 52 -4.07 -1.93 12.53
C SER A 52 -2.71 -2.14 11.89
N LEU A 53 -2.16 -1.06 11.35
CA LEU A 53 -0.80 -1.04 10.83
C LEU A 53 0.00 -0.01 11.60
N THR A 54 1.27 -0.30 11.81
CA THR A 54 2.24 0.71 12.24
C THR A 54 2.68 1.57 11.05
N ARG A 55 3.25 2.74 11.33
CA ARG A 55 3.83 3.61 10.28
C ARG A 55 4.82 2.87 9.39
N ARG A 56 5.72 2.08 9.99
CA ARG A 56 6.70 1.26 9.26
C ARG A 56 6.06 0.19 8.39
N GLN A 57 4.96 -0.41 8.84
CA GLN A 57 4.20 -1.38 8.05
C GLN A 57 3.50 -0.72 6.86
N VAL A 58 2.95 0.49 7.03
CA VAL A 58 2.39 1.26 5.91
C VAL A 58 3.48 1.66 4.90
N GLU A 59 4.64 2.13 5.36
CA GLU A 59 5.78 2.40 4.48
C GLU A 59 6.21 1.13 3.73
N THR A 60 6.22 -0.01 4.41
CA THR A 60 6.53 -1.31 3.80
C THR A 60 5.48 -1.72 2.77
N TYR A 61 4.20 -1.56 3.08
CA TYR A 61 3.10 -1.81 2.16
C TYR A 61 3.27 -1.02 0.86
N PHE A 62 3.53 0.28 0.94
CA PHE A 62 3.69 1.10 -0.26
C PHE A 62 4.99 0.81 -1.03
N ARG A 63 6.08 0.39 -0.37
CA ARG A 63 7.29 -0.08 -1.07
C ARG A 63 7.07 -1.39 -1.84
N LEU A 64 6.19 -2.26 -1.34
CA LEU A 64 5.85 -3.54 -1.98
C LEU A 64 4.77 -3.37 -3.06
N SER A 65 3.93 -2.34 -2.92
CA SER A 65 2.84 -2.06 -3.86
C SER A 65 3.36 -1.50 -5.17
N LYS A 66 2.59 -1.71 -6.24
CA LYS A 66 2.86 -1.15 -7.55
C LYS A 66 1.77 -0.15 -7.93
N PRO A 67 2.10 0.94 -8.66
CA PRO A 67 1.09 1.79 -9.27
C PRO A 67 0.20 0.96 -10.20
N ILE A 68 -1.11 1.18 -10.13
CA ILE A 68 -2.10 0.51 -10.98
C ILE A 68 -3.06 1.54 -11.59
N ALA A 69 -3.61 1.23 -12.76
CA ALA A 69 -4.74 1.93 -13.34
C ALA A 69 -6.04 1.60 -12.61
N MET A 70 -7.05 2.46 -12.80
CA MET A 70 -8.37 2.24 -12.18
C MET A 70 -9.04 0.95 -12.64
N VAL A 71 -8.82 0.56 -13.89
CA VAL A 71 -9.33 -0.71 -14.38
C VAL A 71 -8.70 -1.86 -13.58
N GLU A 72 -7.39 -1.89 -13.36
CA GLU A 72 -6.68 -2.99 -12.69
C GLU A 72 -7.09 -3.21 -11.21
N ALA A 73 -7.75 -2.23 -10.58
CA ALA A 73 -8.25 -2.39 -9.20
C ALA A 73 -9.27 -3.53 -9.05
N HIS A 74 -9.95 -3.95 -10.13
CA HIS A 74 -10.89 -5.08 -10.08
C HIS A 74 -10.22 -6.44 -9.88
N GLU A 75 -8.89 -6.53 -10.04
CA GLU A 75 -8.12 -7.76 -9.81
C GLU A 75 -7.91 -8.04 -8.31
N PHE A 76 -8.29 -7.10 -7.45
CA PHE A 76 -8.11 -7.16 -6.01
C PHE A 76 -9.46 -7.22 -5.29
N ASP A 77 -9.46 -7.81 -4.10
CA ASP A 77 -10.61 -7.79 -3.22
C ASP A 77 -10.91 -6.36 -2.74
N THR A 78 -12.19 -6.04 -2.61
CA THR A 78 -12.63 -4.79 -1.99
C THR A 78 -13.35 -5.11 -0.70
N LEU A 79 -12.67 -4.89 0.42
CA LEU A 79 -13.24 -5.12 1.74
C LEU A 79 -13.84 -3.82 2.31
N PRO A 80 -14.89 -3.90 3.14
CA PRO A 80 -15.46 -2.77 3.88
C PRO A 80 -14.56 -2.29 5.04
N CYS A 81 -13.24 -2.30 4.85
CA CYS A 81 -12.28 -1.97 5.89
C CYS A 81 -11.10 -1.20 5.32
N THR A 82 -10.87 0.01 5.84
CA THR A 82 -9.79 0.88 5.38
C THR A 82 -8.94 1.43 6.53
N ILE A 83 -7.68 1.74 6.26
CA ILE A 83 -6.81 2.53 7.13
C ILE A 83 -6.37 3.76 6.33
N SER A 84 -6.57 4.95 6.91
CA SER A 84 -6.23 6.21 6.28
C SER A 84 -5.21 6.99 7.08
N GLY A 85 -4.55 7.95 6.44
CA GLY A 85 -3.59 8.81 7.12
C GLY A 85 -2.92 9.78 6.17
N LYS A 86 -1.76 10.30 6.59
CA LYS A 86 -0.95 11.21 5.78
C LYS A 86 0.46 10.67 5.63
N LEU A 87 1.01 10.81 4.43
CA LEU A 87 2.40 10.49 4.15
C LEU A 87 3.05 11.59 3.31
N ARG A 88 4.38 11.59 3.30
CA ARG A 88 5.19 12.42 2.42
C ARG A 88 5.94 11.53 1.43
N ALA A 89 5.85 11.86 0.15
CA ALA A 89 6.56 11.22 -0.96
C ALA A 89 6.64 12.22 -2.13
N ASP A 90 7.67 12.14 -2.96
CA ASP A 90 7.89 13.06 -4.09
C ASP A 90 7.90 14.54 -3.67
N GLY A 91 8.41 14.83 -2.46
CA GLY A 91 8.45 16.17 -1.88
C GLY A 91 7.10 16.73 -1.41
N ARG A 92 6.00 15.99 -1.60
CA ARG A 92 4.61 16.40 -1.34
C ARG A 92 3.96 15.58 -0.23
N THR A 93 3.00 16.16 0.46
CA THR A 93 2.12 15.44 1.41
C THR A 93 0.89 14.91 0.70
N TRP A 94 0.57 13.65 0.97
CA TRP A 94 -0.59 12.94 0.43
C TRP A 94 -1.48 12.45 1.56
N ASP A 95 -2.78 12.55 1.36
CA ASP A 95 -3.74 11.75 2.11
C ASP A 95 -3.75 10.35 1.49
N PHE A 96 -3.53 9.32 2.30
CA PHE A 96 -3.58 7.94 1.84
C PHE A 96 -4.78 7.20 2.42
N GLU A 97 -5.23 6.19 1.68
CA GLU A 97 -6.18 5.19 2.15
C GLU A 97 -5.73 3.82 1.65
N ILE A 98 -5.62 2.85 2.55
CA ILE A 98 -5.34 1.44 2.25
C ILE A 98 -6.63 0.67 2.52
N ASN A 99 -7.12 -0.06 1.52
CA ASN A 99 -8.15 -1.05 1.68
C ASN A 99 -7.54 -2.36 2.18
N ALA A 100 -8.23 -3.03 3.11
CA ALA A 100 -7.75 -4.30 3.65
C ALA A 100 -7.60 -5.38 2.56
N GLY A 101 -8.28 -5.28 1.42
CA GLY A 101 -8.13 -6.15 0.24
C GLY A 101 -6.95 -5.81 -0.68
N ALA A 102 -5.87 -5.23 -0.15
CA ALA A 102 -4.60 -5.00 -0.85
C ALA A 102 -4.60 -3.96 -1.98
N THR A 103 -5.56 -3.04 -1.97
CA THR A 103 -5.51 -1.81 -2.79
C THR A 103 -5.28 -0.59 -1.93
N ALA A 104 -4.74 0.47 -2.52
CA ALA A 104 -4.59 1.75 -1.84
C ALA A 104 -4.60 2.92 -2.81
N MET A 105 -4.77 4.12 -2.27
CA MET A 105 -4.71 5.34 -3.04
C MET A 105 -4.04 6.47 -2.26
N TRP A 106 -3.39 7.37 -3.00
CA TRP A 106 -2.91 8.66 -2.52
C TRP A 106 -3.68 9.78 -3.19
N ARG A 107 -4.07 10.79 -2.41
CA ARG A 107 -4.79 11.96 -2.88
C ARG A 107 -4.08 13.24 -2.42
N SER A 108 -3.97 14.20 -3.34
CA SER A 108 -3.50 15.56 -3.03
C SER A 108 -4.15 16.54 -4.01
N GLY A 109 -5.16 17.28 -3.55
CA GLY A 109 -5.92 18.18 -4.43
C GLY A 109 -6.65 17.36 -5.51
N THR A 110 -6.35 17.60 -6.78
CA THR A 110 -6.92 16.85 -7.92
C THR A 110 -6.12 15.60 -8.29
N ASP A 111 -4.93 15.42 -7.71
CA ASP A 111 -4.05 14.30 -8.03
C ASP A 111 -4.51 13.05 -7.28
N LEU A 112 -4.66 11.94 -8.02
CA LEU A 112 -4.95 10.60 -7.50
C LEU A 112 -3.92 9.62 -8.03
N LYS A 113 -3.27 8.88 -7.13
CA LYS A 113 -2.45 7.71 -7.47
C LYS A 113 -3.11 6.48 -6.85
N MET A 114 -3.16 5.38 -7.58
CA MET A 114 -3.66 4.11 -7.06
C MET A 114 -2.59 3.05 -7.08
N PHE A 115 -2.70 2.12 -6.14
CA PHE A 115 -1.71 1.09 -5.89
C PHE A 115 -2.39 -0.24 -5.60
N GLY A 116 -1.76 -1.31 -6.05
CA GLY A 116 -2.14 -2.68 -5.69
C GLY A 116 -0.93 -3.45 -5.17
N CYS A 117 -1.11 -4.27 -4.15
CA CYS A 117 -0.05 -5.15 -3.65
C CYS A 117 -0.37 -6.63 -3.87
N ALA A 118 0.17 -7.18 -4.94
CA ALA A 118 0.11 -8.61 -5.24
C ALA A 118 1.33 -9.40 -4.75
N ASP A 119 2.31 -8.74 -4.14
CA ASP A 119 3.49 -9.41 -3.60
C ASP A 119 3.10 -10.27 -2.38
N PRO A 120 3.54 -11.54 -2.28
CA PRO A 120 3.27 -12.38 -1.12
C PRO A 120 3.67 -11.76 0.23
N ALA A 121 4.68 -10.86 0.24
CA ALA A 121 5.11 -10.14 1.43
C ALA A 121 4.06 -9.12 1.94
N CYS A 122 3.01 -8.82 1.18
CA CYS A 122 1.88 -8.01 1.63
C CYS A 122 0.85 -8.80 2.44
N ALA A 123 0.83 -10.14 2.38
CA ALA A 123 -0.11 -10.98 3.14
C ALA A 123 -0.26 -10.59 4.63
N PRO A 124 0.82 -10.33 5.42
CA PRO A 124 0.67 -9.92 6.83
C PRO A 124 0.14 -8.49 7.02
N LEU A 125 0.13 -7.66 5.97
CA LEU A 125 -0.26 -6.25 6.00
C LEU A 125 -1.73 -6.05 5.60
N VAL A 126 -2.33 -7.04 4.95
CA VAL A 126 -3.67 -6.98 4.37
C VAL A 126 -4.60 -7.99 5.08
N ARG A 127 -5.85 -8.08 4.63
CA ARG A 127 -6.81 -9.09 5.06
C ARG A 127 -7.38 -9.77 3.83
N SER A 128 -7.55 -11.08 3.94
CA SER A 128 -8.35 -11.82 2.97
C SER A 128 -9.82 -11.64 3.29
N MET A 129 -10.67 -11.75 2.29
CA MET A 129 -12.10 -11.90 2.51
C MET A 129 -12.31 -13.17 3.35
N PRO A 130 -13.01 -13.11 4.50
CA PRO A 130 -13.33 -14.30 5.24
C PRO A 130 -14.16 -15.21 4.33
N ASP A 131 -13.85 -16.50 4.31
CA ASP A 131 -14.73 -17.49 3.71
C ASP A 131 -16.10 -17.31 4.36
N HIS A 132 -17.13 -17.14 3.52
CA HIS A 132 -18.50 -17.28 3.96
C HIS A 132 -18.65 -18.75 4.38
N GLY A 133 -18.36 -19.06 5.65
CA GLY A 133 -18.78 -20.31 6.24
C GLY A 133 -20.30 -20.32 6.15
N ASP A 134 -20.84 -21.20 5.32
CA ASP A 134 -22.25 -21.55 5.32
C ASP A 134 -22.64 -21.90 6.76
N GLU A 135 -23.59 -21.15 7.33
CA GLU A 135 -24.34 -21.56 8.53
C GLU A 135 -25.75 -21.99 8.10
#